data_AF-A0A7X9BTV1-F1
#
_entry.id   AF-A0A7X9BTV1-F1
#
_cell.length_a   1.000
_cell.length_b   1.000
_cell.length_c   1.000
_cell.angle_alpha   90.00
_cell.angle_beta   90.00
_cell.angle_gamma   90.00
#
_symmetry.space_group_name_H-M   'P 1'
#
loop_
_entity.id
_entity.type
_entity.pdbx_description
1 polymer ?
#
loop_
_entity_poly.entity_id
_entity_poly.type
_entity_poly.pdbx_seq_one_letter_code
_entity_poly.pdbx_strand_id
1 'polypeptide(L)' 'MAITEIKQQTKNMIDDLKTICTNYGLGNASSEYKIITEVFLYKFLNDKFLYEVKSIKPE' A
#
# COMPACT_ATOMS: atom_id res chain seq x y z
N MET A 1 14.59 -9.29 3.05
CA MET A 1 13.66 -8.66 4.00
C MET A 1 12.78 -9.76 4.58
N ALA A 2 12.60 -9.82 5.90
CA ALA A 2 11.79 -10.88 6.50
C ALA A 2 10.29 -10.62 6.24
N ILE A 3 9.47 -11.66 6.08
CA ILE A 3 8.01 -11.53 5.86
C ILE A 3 7.36 -10.68 6.97
N THR A 4 7.81 -10.83 8.20
CA THR A 4 7.36 -10.05 9.36
C THR A 4 7.61 -8.55 9.20
N GLU A 5 8.74 -8.18 8.63
CA GLU A 5 9.13 -6.78 8.40
C GLU A 5 8.26 -6.14 7.31
N ILE A 6 8.05 -6.84 6.19
CA ILE A 6 7.15 -6.40 5.12
C ILE A 6 5.73 -6.22 5.67
N LYS A 7 5.24 -7.18 6.47
CA LYS A 7 3.92 -7.10 7.08
C LYS A 7 3.80 -5.88 7.99
N GLN A 8 4.83 -5.55 8.76
CA GLN A 8 4.84 -4.37 9.61
C GLN A 8 4.86 -3.08 8.79
N GLN A 9 5.68 -3.00 7.74
CA GLN A 9 5.72 -1.85 6.83
C GLN A 9 4.35 -1.63 6.15
N THR A 10 3.69 -2.70 5.70
CA THR A 10 2.35 -2.63 5.13
C THR A 10 1.32 -2.09 6.12
N LYS A 11 1.38 -2.52 7.38
CA LYS A 11 0.49 -1.99 8.43
C LYS A 11 0.75 -0.51 8.68
N ASN A 12 2.01 -0.10 8.82
CA ASN A 12 2.37 1.30 9.01
C ASN A 12 1.86 2.17 7.85
N MET A 13 2.02 1.71 6.60
CA MET A 13 1.47 2.40 5.42
C MET A 13 -0.06 2.56 5.50
N ILE A 14 -0.78 1.52 5.95
CA ILE A 14 -2.23 1.60 6.13
C ILE A 14 -2.60 2.62 7.22
N ASP A 15 -1.87 2.63 8.34
CA ASP A 15 -2.11 3.56 9.45
C ASP A 15 -1.80 5.02 9.04
N ASP A 16 -0.78 5.24 8.22
CA ASP A 16 -0.48 6.54 7.63
C ASP A 16 -1.62 7.02 6.71
N LEU A 17 -2.14 6.12 5.86
CA LEU A 17 -3.28 6.44 4.98
C LEU A 17 -4.56 6.72 5.76
N LYS A 18 -4.83 6.01 6.87
CA LYS A 18 -5.93 6.31 7.79
C LYS A 18 -5.79 7.69 8.43
N THR A 19 -4.58 8.04 8.84
CA THR A 19 -4.27 9.36 9.41
C THR A 19 -4.55 10.46 8.38
N ILE A 20 -4.11 10.28 7.13
CA ILE A 20 -4.41 11.19 6.03
C ILE A 20 -5.93 11.29 5.82
N CYS A 21 -6.65 10.18 5.71
CA CYS A 21 -8.11 10.20 5.52
C CYS A 21 -8.82 10.96 6.66
N THR A 22 -8.41 10.72 7.91
CA THR A 22 -8.96 11.42 9.08
C THR A 22 -8.70 12.93 9.01
N ASN A 23 -7.49 13.34 8.63
CA ASN A 23 -7.12 14.76 8.50
C ASN A 23 -7.94 15.51 7.43
N TYR A 24 -8.43 14.79 6.40
CA TYR A 24 -9.30 15.35 5.36
C TYR A 24 -10.80 15.08 5.60
N GLY A 25 -11.19 14.69 6.83
CA GLY A 25 -12.60 14.49 7.19
C GLY A 25 -13.24 13.23 6.62
N LEU A 26 -12.43 12.27 6.16
CA LEU A 26 -12.87 10.99 5.59
C LEU A 26 -12.77 9.84 6.60
N GLY A 27 -12.38 10.08 7.85
CA GLY A 27 -12.23 9.04 8.86
C GLY A 27 -13.52 8.25 9.09
N ASN A 28 -13.42 6.92 9.10
CA ASN A 28 -14.54 5.97 9.20
C ASN A 28 -15.58 6.05 8.07
N ALA A 29 -15.29 6.78 6.98
CA ALA A 29 -16.18 6.86 5.83
C ALA A 29 -15.93 5.71 4.85
N SER A 30 -16.95 5.36 4.06
CA SER A 30 -16.78 4.37 2.98
C SER A 30 -15.73 4.78 1.94
N SER A 31 -15.50 6.08 1.78
CA SER A 31 -14.42 6.64 0.96
C SER A 31 -13.02 6.33 1.50
N GLU A 32 -12.81 6.31 2.82
CA GLU A 32 -11.52 5.91 3.41
C GLU A 32 -11.16 4.47 3.03
N TYR A 33 -12.13 3.56 3.16
CA TYR A 33 -11.93 2.16 2.76
C TYR A 33 -11.56 2.03 1.28
N LYS A 34 -12.25 2.77 0.39
CA LYS A 34 -11.96 2.78 -1.05
C LYS A 34 -10.55 3.29 -1.33
N ILE A 35 -10.18 4.45 -0.77
CA ILE A 35 -8.86 5.05 -0.96
C ILE A 35 -7.75 4.10 -0.51
N ILE A 36 -7.85 3.56 0.71
CA ILE A 36 -6.83 2.65 1.25
C ILE A 36 -6.70 1.40 0.37
N THR A 37 -7.83 0.81 -0.03
CA THR A 37 -7.84 -0.42 -0.83
C THR A 37 -7.27 -0.17 -2.23
N GLU A 38 -7.68 0.89 -2.92
CA GLU A 38 -7.20 1.23 -4.26
C GLU A 38 -5.70 1.56 -4.25
N VAL A 39 -5.23 2.34 -3.29
CA VAL A 39 -3.79 2.67 -3.14
C VAL A 39 -2.98 1.41 -2.83
N PHE A 40 -3.47 0.55 -1.93
CA PHE A 40 -2.81 -0.72 -1.61
C PHE A 40 -2.70 -1.62 -2.86
N LEU A 41 -3.79 -1.81 -3.59
CA LEU A 41 -3.80 -2.63 -4.80
C LEU A 41 -2.89 -2.06 -5.89
N TYR A 42 -2.91 -0.75 -6.09
CA TYR A 42 -2.01 -0.07 -7.02
C TYR A 42 -0.54 -0.33 -6.66
N LYS A 43 -0.16 -0.13 -5.40
CA LYS A 43 1.20 -0.37 -4.91
C LYS A 43 1.61 -1.84 -5.07
N PHE A 44 0.74 -2.78 -4.68
CA PHE A 44 0.98 -4.21 -4.79
C PHE A 44 1.21 -4.66 -6.25
N LEU A 45 0.34 -4.23 -7.16
CA LEU A 45 0.46 -4.57 -8.58
C LEU A 45 1.74 -4.00 -9.19
N ASN A 46 2.08 -2.74 -8.88
CA ASN A 46 3.32 -2.14 -9.35
C ASN A 46 4.57 -2.83 -8.80
N ASP A 47 4.57 -3.18 -7.51
CA ASP A 47 5.71 -3.86 -6.88
C ASP A 47 5.93 -5.26 -7.47
N LYS A 48 4.85 -6.01 -7.69
CA LYS A 48 4.92 -7.31 -8.35
C LYS A 48 5.41 -7.17 -9.79
N PHE A 49 4.86 -6.21 -10.54
CA PHE A 49 5.28 -5.96 -11.92
C PHE A 49 6.76 -5.61 -12.00
N LEU A 50 7.25 -4.68 -11.17
CA LEU A 50 8.66 -4.30 -11.15
C LEU A 50 9.58 -5.46 -10.75
N TYR A 51 9.15 -6.33 -9.84
CA TYR A 51 9.89 -7.54 -9.48
C TYR A 51 10.03 -8.50 -10.67
N GLU A 52 8.94 -8.74 -11.40
CA GLU A 52 8.93 -9.59 -12.60
C GLU A 52 9.79 -8.99 -13.72
N VAL A 53 9.68 -7.68 -13.96
CA VAL A 53 10.50 -6.97 -14.96
C VAL A 53 11.99 -7.07 -14.66
N LYS A 54 12.41 -6.84 -13.39
CA LYS A 54 13.80 -7.00 -12.95
C LYS A 54 14.33 -8.42 -13.12
N SER A 55 13.44 -9.42 -13.05
CA SER A 55 13.79 -10.82 -13.26
C SER A 55 14.04 -11.15 -14.74
N ILE A 56 13.42 -10.40 -15.66
CA ILE A 56 13.54 -10.58 -17.12
C ILE A 56 14.71 -9.76 -17.69
N LYS A 57 14.94 -8.55 -17.19
CA LYS A 57 16.07 -7.68 -17.56
C LYS A 57 16.86 -7.28 -16.31
N PRO A 58 17.92 -8.03 -15.96
CA PRO A 58 18.77 -7.74 -14.80
C PRO A 58 19.77 -6.59 -15.03
N GLU A 59 19.47 -5.67 -15.96
CA GLU A 59 20.31 -4.51 -16.30
C GLU A 59 20.30 -3.45 -15.18
#